data_AF-A0A9W4HY32-F1
#
_entry.id   AF-A0A9W4HY32-F1
#
_cell.length_a   1.000
_cell.length_b   1.000
_cell.length_c   1.000
_cell.angle_alpha   90.00
_cell.angle_beta   90.00
_cell.angle_gamma   90.00
#
_symmetry.space_group_name_H-M   'P 1'
#
loop_
_entity.id
_entity.type
_entity.pdbx_description
1 polymer ?
#
loop_
_entity_poly.entity_id
_entity_poly.type
_entity_poly.pdbx_seq_one_letter_code
_entity_poly.pdbx_strand_id
1 'polypeptide(L)'
;MPVIGSKSKNDLVFYHNGALPGYNHCIILVPAEQIAIVAMTNSISQGDIADWVGQTLLQAILDPEIKVDLLSLAHETAEKWRTGYQKIVETLEEERIPDTDQPSRKELIGKYEHSTKALFFNLFKEDDLLKFRINNKISQTHTLTHYHGDSFSFLPSAEERMKRGLFHYGIHAWLLNFKRNDKGDVVKLAWVIDDLLPEGDIFGRI
;
A
#
# COMPACT_ATOMS: atom_id res chain seq x y z
N MET A 1 -11.72 6.77 11.17
CA MET A 1 -12.27 6.08 12.35
C MET A 1 -13.47 6.84 12.89
N PRO A 2 -14.57 6.17 13.28
CA PRO A 2 -15.69 6.81 13.96
C PRO A 2 -15.26 7.45 15.29
N VAL A 3 -15.98 8.50 15.70
CA VAL A 3 -15.78 9.16 16.99
C VAL A 3 -16.71 8.52 18.02
N ILE A 4 -16.13 7.89 19.04
CA ILE A 4 -16.85 7.32 20.19
C ILE A 4 -16.83 8.35 21.33
N GLY A 5 -17.93 8.47 22.08
CA GLY A 5 -17.98 9.34 23.25
C GLY A 5 -18.04 10.83 22.93
N SER A 6 -18.52 11.22 21.74
CA SER A 6 -18.63 12.64 21.32
C SER A 6 -19.50 13.52 22.23
N LYS A 7 -20.25 12.93 23.16
CA LYS A 7 -21.05 13.61 24.20
C LYS A 7 -20.86 13.04 25.62
N SER A 8 -19.88 12.18 25.85
CA SER A 8 -19.58 11.64 27.19
C SER A 8 -18.68 12.60 27.98
N LYS A 9 -18.39 12.27 29.24
CA LYS A 9 -17.29 12.94 29.96
C LYS A 9 -16.02 12.85 29.10
N ASN A 10 -15.22 13.93 29.12
CA ASN A 10 -13.94 14.03 28.40
C ASN A 10 -12.89 13.13 29.06
N ASP A 11 -13.09 11.82 29.00
CA ASP A 11 -12.13 10.86 29.50
C ASP A 11 -10.98 10.77 28.51
N LEU A 12 -9.78 11.01 29.01
CA LEU A 12 -8.56 10.91 28.21
C LEU A 12 -8.39 9.46 27.75
N VAL A 13 -8.30 9.25 26.44
CA VAL A 13 -8.02 7.94 25.84
C VAL A 13 -6.76 8.03 25.01
N PHE A 14 -5.80 7.13 25.27
CA PHE A 14 -4.65 6.95 24.40
C PHE A 14 -4.92 5.81 23.43
N TYR A 15 -4.58 6.02 22.15
CA TYR A 15 -4.93 5.11 21.07
C TYR A 15 -3.73 4.91 20.13
N HIS A 16 -3.48 3.64 19.77
CA HIS A 16 -2.58 3.29 18.69
C HIS A 16 -3.08 2.01 18.00
N ASN A 17 -3.12 2.03 16.67
CA ASN A 17 -3.34 0.85 15.85
C ASN A 17 -2.24 0.73 14.80
N GLY A 18 -2.14 -0.46 14.22
CA GLY A 18 -1.29 -0.68 13.07
C GLY A 18 -1.66 -1.93 12.32
N ALA A 19 -1.41 -1.90 11.02
CA ALA A 19 -1.70 -2.98 10.09
C ALA A 19 -0.48 -3.29 9.25
N LEU A 20 -0.14 -4.57 9.17
CA LEU A 20 0.81 -5.15 8.23
C LEU A 20 0.16 -6.39 7.62
N PRO A 21 0.60 -6.85 6.44
CA PRO A 21 0.12 -8.11 5.90
C PRO A 21 0.28 -9.26 6.90
N GLY A 22 -0.85 -9.84 7.29
CA GLY A 22 -0.90 -10.95 8.25
C GLY A 22 -1.00 -10.55 9.72
N TYR A 23 -0.95 -9.26 10.08
CA TYR A 23 -1.02 -8.81 11.47
C TYR A 23 -1.66 -7.44 11.61
N ASN A 24 -2.69 -7.33 12.46
CA ASN A 24 -3.21 -6.04 12.92
C ASN A 24 -3.19 -5.99 14.44
N HIS A 25 -3.08 -4.79 14.98
CA HIS A 25 -3.20 -4.56 16.41
C HIS A 25 -3.92 -3.25 16.72
N CYS A 26 -4.52 -3.21 17.90
CA CYS A 26 -5.10 -2.02 18.50
C CYS A 26 -4.79 -2.03 20.00
N ILE A 27 -4.25 -0.92 20.48
CA ILE A 27 -3.91 -0.68 21.88
C ILE A 27 -4.62 0.59 22.31
N ILE A 28 -5.44 0.48 23.37
CA ILE A 28 -6.21 1.58 23.93
C ILE A 28 -5.97 1.63 25.43
N LEU A 29 -5.65 2.82 25.97
CA LEU A 29 -5.53 3.05 27.40
C LEU A 29 -6.62 4.01 27.85
N VAL A 30 -7.33 3.65 28.91
CA VAL A 30 -8.37 4.44 29.56
C VAL A 30 -7.97 4.67 31.02
N PRO A 31 -7.13 5.69 31.31
CA PRO A 31 -6.53 5.87 32.63
C PRO A 31 -7.54 6.11 33.74
N ALA A 32 -8.64 6.83 33.45
CA ALA A 32 -9.69 7.13 34.42
C ALA A 32 -10.33 5.85 35.00
N GLU A 33 -10.53 4.84 34.13
CA GLU A 33 -11.09 3.54 34.49
C GLU A 33 -10.02 2.51 34.89
N GLN A 34 -8.72 2.88 34.81
CA GLN A 34 -7.59 1.96 34.99
C GLN A 34 -7.64 0.73 34.07
N ILE A 35 -8.13 0.91 32.83
CA ILE A 35 -8.28 -0.16 31.85
C ILE A 35 -7.29 0.01 30.70
N ALA A 36 -6.74 -1.13 30.24
CA ALA A 36 -6.04 -1.24 28.97
C ALA A 36 -6.74 -2.29 28.10
N ILE A 37 -6.97 -1.95 26.82
CA ILE A 37 -7.50 -2.86 25.80
C ILE A 37 -6.36 -3.17 24.84
N VAL A 38 -6.11 -4.45 24.63
CA VAL A 38 -5.12 -4.94 23.68
C VAL A 38 -5.79 -5.99 22.79
N ALA A 39 -5.91 -5.67 21.50
CA ALA A 39 -6.40 -6.59 20.49
C ALA A 39 -5.30 -6.84 19.46
N MET A 40 -5.05 -8.11 19.15
CA MET A 40 -4.05 -8.53 18.17
C MET A 40 -4.64 -9.61 17.27
N THR A 41 -4.36 -9.54 15.98
CA THR A 41 -4.73 -10.56 15.01
C THR A 41 -3.49 -11.06 14.26
N ASN A 42 -3.54 -12.31 13.80
CA ASN A 42 -2.48 -12.99 13.07
C ASN A 42 -2.97 -13.50 11.70
N SER A 43 -3.89 -12.75 11.09
CA SER A 43 -4.41 -13.02 9.76
C SER A 43 -4.43 -11.75 8.93
N ILE A 44 -4.54 -11.91 7.62
CA ILE A 44 -4.88 -10.80 6.74
C ILE A 44 -6.32 -10.43 7.05
N SER A 45 -6.51 -9.28 7.68
CA SER A 45 -7.83 -8.75 7.99
C SER A 45 -8.47 -8.12 6.76
N GLN A 46 -9.78 -8.34 6.61
CA GLN A 46 -10.60 -7.63 5.63
C GLN A 46 -11.05 -6.30 6.26
N GLY A 47 -10.14 -5.32 6.27
CA GLY A 47 -10.27 -4.08 7.06
C GLY A 47 -9.35 -4.10 8.29
N ASP A 48 -9.71 -3.39 9.35
CA ASP A 48 -8.93 -3.32 10.59
C ASP A 48 -9.63 -4.01 11.77
N ILE A 49 -9.59 -5.35 11.78
CA ILE A 49 -10.37 -6.16 12.75
C ILE A 49 -9.94 -5.91 14.20
N ALA A 50 -8.64 -5.79 14.46
CA ALA A 50 -8.13 -5.55 15.81
C ALA A 50 -8.70 -4.23 16.37
N ASP A 51 -8.76 -3.21 15.51
CA ASP A 51 -9.32 -1.92 15.84
C ASP A 51 -10.84 -1.95 16.03
N TRP A 52 -11.60 -2.65 15.17
CA TRP A 52 -13.03 -2.84 15.38
C TRP A 52 -13.35 -3.50 16.73
N VAL A 53 -12.57 -4.51 17.13
CA VAL A 53 -12.69 -5.15 18.46
C VAL A 53 -12.35 -4.15 19.56
N GLY A 54 -11.22 -3.44 19.44
CA GLY A 54 -10.78 -2.46 20.43
C GLY A 54 -11.82 -1.35 20.66
N GLN A 55 -12.35 -0.78 19.59
CA GLN A 55 -13.38 0.26 19.62
C GLN A 55 -14.71 -0.26 20.19
N THR A 56 -15.08 -1.52 19.92
CA THR A 56 -16.29 -2.13 20.48
C THR A 56 -16.18 -2.27 22.00
N LEU A 57 -15.02 -2.74 22.48
CA LEU A 57 -14.74 -2.84 23.91
C LEU A 57 -14.69 -1.45 24.56
N LEU A 58 -14.07 -0.47 23.91
CA LEU A 58 -14.01 0.90 24.39
C LEU A 58 -15.43 1.51 24.54
N GLN A 59 -16.30 1.32 23.55
CA GLN A 59 -17.69 1.78 23.63
C GLN A 59 -18.45 1.13 24.78
N ALA A 60 -18.20 -0.15 25.07
CA ALA A 60 -18.82 -0.82 26.20
C ALA A 60 -18.32 -0.28 27.55
N ILE A 61 -17.04 0.11 27.65
CA ILE A 61 -16.44 0.69 28.86
C ILE A 61 -16.95 2.11 29.12
N LEU A 62 -16.95 2.96 28.08
CA LEU A 62 -17.38 4.35 28.20
C LEU A 62 -18.91 4.48 28.34
N ASP A 63 -19.66 3.43 27.94
CA ASP A 63 -21.12 3.37 27.87
C ASP A 63 -21.78 4.71 27.50
N PRO A 64 -21.42 5.30 26.34
CA PRO A 64 -21.89 6.62 25.99
C PRO A 64 -23.40 6.61 25.70
N GLU A 65 -24.07 7.73 25.96
CA GLU A 65 -25.50 7.92 25.67
C GLU A 65 -25.82 7.64 24.19
N ILE A 66 -24.92 8.03 23.29
CA ILE A 66 -25.03 7.76 21.86
C ILE A 66 -24.00 6.70 21.48
N LYS A 67 -24.48 5.53 21.08
CA LYS A 67 -23.66 4.41 20.62
C LYS A 67 -23.51 4.44 19.11
N VAL A 68 -22.28 4.26 18.64
CA VAL A 68 -21.96 4.07 17.23
C VAL A 68 -22.24 2.63 16.84
N ASP A 69 -22.89 2.43 15.69
CA ASP A 69 -23.05 1.11 15.08
C ASP A 69 -21.75 0.64 14.43
N LEU A 70 -20.84 0.15 15.27
CA LEU A 70 -19.52 -0.33 14.85
C LEU A 70 -19.60 -1.59 13.99
N LEU A 71 -20.66 -2.40 14.14
CA LEU A 71 -20.82 -3.63 13.37
C LEU A 71 -21.10 -3.30 11.90
N SER A 72 -22.04 -2.40 11.63
CA SER A 72 -22.33 -1.98 10.26
C SER A 72 -21.12 -1.34 9.58
N LEU A 73 -20.37 -0.48 10.30
CA LEU A 73 -19.13 0.12 9.79
C LEU A 73 -18.04 -0.92 9.49
N ALA A 74 -17.90 -1.93 10.35
CA ALA A 74 -16.97 -3.04 10.13
C ALA A 74 -17.34 -3.84 8.87
N HIS A 75 -18.63 -4.11 8.65
CA HIS A 75 -19.12 -4.77 7.44
C HIS A 75 -18.84 -3.94 6.18
N GLU A 76 -19.17 -2.65 6.16
CA GLU A 76 -18.86 -1.78 5.02
C GLU A 76 -17.37 -1.74 4.70
N THR A 77 -16.52 -1.69 5.74
CA THR A 77 -15.07 -1.66 5.58
C THR A 77 -14.55 -2.98 5.01
N ALA A 78 -15.09 -4.11 5.46
CA ALA A 78 -14.75 -5.42 4.91
C ALA A 78 -15.13 -5.54 3.43
N GLU A 79 -16.32 -5.07 3.03
CA GLU A 79 -16.72 -5.06 1.62
C GLU A 79 -15.81 -4.18 0.77
N LYS A 80 -15.50 -2.95 1.22
CA LYS A 80 -14.56 -2.05 0.54
C LYS A 80 -13.17 -2.68 0.40
N TRP A 81 -12.71 -3.41 1.40
CA TRP A 81 -11.41 -4.09 1.35
C TRP A 81 -11.40 -5.19 0.28
N ARG A 82 -12.48 -5.99 0.17
CA ARG A 82 -12.58 -7.08 -0.80
C ARG A 82 -12.57 -6.60 -2.25
N THR A 83 -13.16 -5.43 -2.51
CA THR A 83 -13.18 -4.82 -3.85
C THR A 83 -11.95 -3.98 -4.14
N GLY A 84 -11.11 -3.68 -3.15
CA GLY A 84 -9.97 -2.77 -3.28
C GLY A 84 -8.96 -3.19 -4.35
N TYR A 85 -8.63 -4.48 -4.46
CA TYR A 85 -7.74 -4.95 -5.52
C TYR A 85 -8.35 -4.75 -6.92
N GLN A 86 -9.62 -5.10 -7.08
CA GLN A 86 -10.32 -4.96 -8.34
C GLN A 86 -10.39 -3.49 -8.77
N LYS A 87 -10.63 -2.58 -7.81
CA LYS A 87 -10.59 -1.14 -8.06
C LYS A 87 -9.22 -0.67 -8.56
N ILE A 88 -8.12 -1.17 -7.99
CA ILE A 88 -6.76 -0.84 -8.49
C ILE A 88 -6.62 -1.28 -9.96
N VAL A 89 -7.04 -2.50 -10.28
CA VAL A 89 -6.97 -3.02 -11.66
C VAL A 89 -7.82 -2.17 -12.62
N GLU A 90 -9.06 -1.89 -12.26
CA GLU A 90 -9.99 -1.11 -13.08
C GLU A 90 -9.48 0.30 -13.30
N THR A 91 -9.05 1.00 -12.26
CA THR A 91 -8.52 2.37 -12.40
C THR A 91 -7.26 2.41 -13.27
N LEU A 92 -6.34 1.46 -13.10
CA LEU A 92 -5.17 1.38 -13.99
C LEU A 92 -5.58 1.09 -15.44
N GLU A 93 -6.53 0.19 -15.70
CA GLU A 93 -6.96 -0.03 -17.09
C GLU A 93 -7.71 1.17 -17.68
N GLU A 94 -8.49 1.91 -16.89
CA GLU A 94 -9.18 3.14 -17.31
C GLU A 94 -8.21 4.29 -17.66
N GLU A 95 -7.12 4.43 -16.90
CA GLU A 95 -6.09 5.46 -17.11
C GLU A 95 -5.06 5.09 -18.18
N ARG A 96 -5.07 3.83 -18.63
CA ARG A 96 -4.14 3.32 -19.62
C ARG A 96 -4.36 4.00 -20.96
N ILE A 97 -3.26 4.35 -21.64
CA ILE A 97 -3.29 4.87 -23.00
C ILE A 97 -2.88 3.72 -23.93
N PRO A 98 -3.79 3.17 -24.74
CA PRO A 98 -3.49 2.04 -25.61
C PRO A 98 -2.52 2.43 -26.73
N ASP A 99 -1.85 1.43 -27.29
CA ASP A 99 -1.03 1.53 -28.50
C ASP A 99 0.08 2.59 -28.45
N THR A 100 0.59 2.87 -27.26
CA THR A 100 1.76 3.73 -27.08
C THR A 100 3.05 2.98 -27.40
N ASP A 101 4.05 3.71 -27.89
CA ASP A 101 5.36 3.14 -28.20
C ASP A 101 5.97 2.49 -26.96
N GLN A 102 6.36 1.23 -27.09
CA GLN A 102 7.03 0.49 -26.04
C GLN A 102 8.55 0.70 -26.10
N PRO A 103 9.17 1.19 -25.01
CA PRO A 103 10.63 1.23 -24.86
C PRO A 103 11.27 -0.14 -25.12
N SER A 104 12.42 -0.15 -25.78
CA SER A 104 13.16 -1.40 -25.96
C SER A 104 13.56 -1.95 -24.60
N ARG A 105 13.32 -3.24 -24.34
CA ARG A 105 13.71 -3.85 -23.05
C ARG A 105 15.20 -3.66 -22.75
N LYS A 106 16.04 -3.60 -23.79
CA LYS A 106 17.50 -3.42 -23.66
C LYS A 106 17.87 -2.03 -23.12
N GLU A 107 17.15 -0.97 -23.48
CA GLU A 107 17.47 0.37 -22.99
C GLU A 107 17.12 0.56 -21.51
N LEU A 108 16.17 -0.23 -20.97
CA LEU A 108 15.73 -0.12 -19.58
C LEU A 108 16.62 -0.90 -18.59
N ILE A 109 17.32 -1.94 -19.06
CA ILE A 109 18.19 -2.78 -18.24
C ILE A 109 19.31 -1.94 -17.59
N GLY A 110 19.53 -2.13 -16.29
CA GLY A 110 20.54 -1.40 -15.54
C GLY A 110 20.18 -1.22 -14.08
N LYS A 111 21.07 -0.53 -13.37
CA LYS A 111 20.88 -0.18 -11.96
C LYS A 111 20.37 1.25 -11.84
N TYR A 112 19.33 1.44 -11.05
CA TYR A 112 18.75 2.74 -10.71
C TYR A 112 18.81 2.90 -9.19
N GLU A 113 19.53 3.90 -8.70
CA GLU A 113 19.82 4.06 -7.28
C GLU A 113 19.26 5.38 -6.74
N HIS A 114 18.67 5.32 -5.55
CA HIS A 114 18.22 6.51 -4.84
C HIS A 114 19.42 7.30 -4.31
N SER A 115 19.28 8.63 -4.19
CA SER A 115 20.35 9.50 -3.69
C SER A 115 20.89 9.12 -2.31
N THR A 116 20.04 8.54 -1.45
CA THR A 116 20.42 8.05 -0.10
C THR A 116 21.24 6.76 -0.13
N LYS A 117 21.32 6.08 -1.28
CA LYS A 117 21.96 4.75 -1.46
C LYS A 117 21.33 3.62 -0.64
N ALA A 118 20.23 3.88 0.07
CA ALA A 118 19.52 2.87 0.86
C ALA A 118 18.67 1.92 0.00
N LEU A 119 18.28 2.39 -1.20
CA LEU A 119 17.37 1.70 -2.10
C LEU A 119 17.85 1.80 -3.54
N PHE A 120 17.87 0.67 -4.25
CA PHE A 120 18.09 0.63 -5.69
C PHE A 120 17.27 -0.48 -6.36
N PHE A 121 16.98 -0.25 -7.64
CA PHE A 121 16.36 -1.22 -8.55
C PHE A 121 17.43 -1.75 -9.49
N ASN A 122 17.51 -3.07 -9.62
CA ASN A 122 18.32 -3.72 -10.63
C ASN A 122 17.39 -4.36 -11.67
N LEU A 123 17.37 -3.82 -12.88
CA LEU A 123 16.54 -4.28 -13.99
C LEU A 123 17.32 -5.23 -14.88
N PHE A 124 16.70 -6.36 -15.23
CA PHE A 124 17.31 -7.41 -16.02
C PHE A 124 16.27 -8.16 -16.86
N LYS A 125 16.76 -8.93 -17.83
CA LYS A 125 15.95 -9.81 -18.67
C LYS A 125 16.05 -11.24 -18.16
N GLU A 126 14.92 -11.93 -18.03
CA GLU A 126 14.83 -13.35 -17.68
C GLU A 126 13.64 -13.96 -18.43
N ASP A 127 13.87 -15.04 -19.20
CA ASP A 127 12.85 -15.73 -20.01
C ASP A 127 12.03 -14.79 -20.90
N ASP A 128 12.72 -13.88 -21.59
CA ASP A 128 12.15 -12.79 -22.38
C ASP A 128 11.37 -11.73 -21.61
N LEU A 129 11.10 -11.89 -20.32
CA LEU A 129 10.44 -10.91 -19.50
C LEU A 129 11.42 -9.86 -18.97
N LEU A 130 10.95 -8.62 -18.85
CA LEU A 130 11.67 -7.58 -18.11
C LEU A 130 11.32 -7.75 -16.63
N LYS A 131 12.34 -7.82 -15.77
CA LYS A 131 12.18 -7.97 -14.32
C LYS A 131 13.02 -6.94 -13.59
N PHE A 132 12.69 -6.68 -12.34
CA PHE A 132 13.58 -5.96 -11.43
C PHE A 132 13.71 -6.64 -10.08
N ARG A 133 14.77 -6.29 -9.37
CA ARG A 133 14.97 -6.61 -7.94
C ARG A 133 15.22 -5.34 -7.14
N ILE A 134 14.57 -5.24 -6.01
CA ILE A 134 14.88 -4.22 -5.00
C ILE A 134 16.08 -4.69 -4.19
N ASN A 135 17.14 -3.88 -4.13
CA ASN A 135 18.36 -4.15 -3.37
C ASN A 135 18.99 -5.53 -3.66
N ASN A 136 18.87 -6.02 -4.90
CA ASN A 136 19.29 -7.37 -5.33
C ASN A 136 18.68 -8.53 -4.52
N LYS A 137 17.61 -8.30 -3.74
CA LYS A 137 16.95 -9.36 -2.98
C LYS A 137 16.09 -10.22 -3.92
N ILE A 138 16.38 -11.52 -3.97
CA ILE A 138 15.63 -12.47 -4.83
C ILE A 138 14.15 -12.52 -4.45
N SER A 139 13.82 -12.44 -3.15
CA SER A 139 12.43 -12.38 -2.67
C SER A 139 11.67 -11.11 -3.09
N GLN A 140 12.38 -10.10 -3.58
CA GLN A 140 11.85 -8.84 -4.09
C GLN A 140 12.02 -8.76 -5.61
N THR A 141 11.91 -9.90 -6.30
CA THR A 141 11.86 -9.96 -7.76
C THR A 141 10.44 -9.69 -8.23
N HIS A 142 10.29 -8.84 -9.24
CA HIS A 142 9.00 -8.50 -9.85
C HIS A 142 9.12 -8.50 -11.36
N THR A 143 8.06 -8.89 -12.05
CA THR A 143 7.93 -8.80 -13.51
C THR A 143 7.37 -7.44 -13.87
N LEU A 144 7.93 -6.82 -14.90
CA LEU A 144 7.46 -5.56 -15.48
C LEU A 144 6.71 -5.84 -16.78
N THR A 145 5.50 -5.30 -16.85
CA THR A 145 4.65 -5.30 -18.04
C THR A 145 4.50 -3.87 -18.53
N HIS A 146 4.64 -3.66 -19.83
CA HIS A 146 4.45 -2.33 -20.41
C HIS A 146 3.02 -1.85 -20.15
N TYR A 147 2.90 -0.63 -19.63
CA TYR A 147 1.62 -0.03 -19.29
C TYR A 147 1.22 0.98 -20.38
N HIS A 148 1.91 2.12 -20.43
CA HIS A 148 1.85 3.06 -21.54
C HIS A 148 3.13 3.91 -21.60
N GLY A 149 3.52 4.41 -22.78
CA GLY A 149 4.72 5.23 -22.97
C GLY A 149 5.96 4.67 -22.26
N ASP A 150 6.60 5.49 -21.43
CA ASP A 150 7.75 5.11 -20.60
C ASP A 150 7.36 4.54 -19.21
N SER A 151 6.14 4.04 -19.04
CA SER A 151 5.63 3.52 -17.77
C SER A 151 5.39 2.01 -17.84
N PHE A 152 5.74 1.32 -16.75
CA PHE A 152 5.62 -0.12 -16.62
C PHE A 152 4.92 -0.47 -15.31
N SER A 153 4.00 -1.43 -15.37
CA SER A 153 3.32 -1.96 -14.20
C SER A 153 4.05 -3.19 -13.67
N PHE A 154 4.05 -3.33 -12.34
CA PHE A 154 4.46 -4.54 -11.65
C PHE A 154 3.38 -5.05 -10.68
N LEU A 155 2.12 -4.64 -10.90
CA LEU A 155 0.97 -5.16 -10.16
C LEU A 155 0.89 -6.68 -10.34
N PRO A 156 1.08 -7.48 -9.27
CA PRO A 156 0.93 -8.93 -9.36
C PRO A 156 -0.56 -9.31 -9.26
N SER A 157 -0.87 -10.61 -9.43
CA SER A 157 -2.23 -11.09 -9.15
C SER A 157 -2.64 -10.84 -7.71
N ALA A 158 -3.95 -10.80 -7.43
CA ALA A 158 -4.46 -10.66 -6.08
C ALA A 158 -3.87 -11.71 -5.13
N GLU A 159 -3.80 -12.97 -5.56
CA GLU A 159 -3.23 -14.07 -4.77
C GLU A 159 -1.74 -13.87 -4.49
N GLU A 160 -0.94 -13.54 -5.51
CA GLU A 160 0.49 -13.31 -5.33
C GLU A 160 0.75 -12.11 -4.41
N ARG A 161 -0.02 -11.03 -4.57
CA ARG A 161 0.05 -9.85 -3.69
C ARG A 161 -0.12 -10.25 -2.23
N MET A 162 -1.14 -11.06 -1.92
CA MET A 162 -1.40 -11.52 -0.57
C MET A 162 -0.32 -12.47 -0.06
N LYS A 163 0.08 -13.45 -0.87
CA LYS A 163 1.10 -14.45 -0.52
C LYS A 163 2.45 -13.82 -0.20
N ARG A 164 2.79 -12.73 -0.90
CA ARG A 164 4.06 -12.01 -0.72
C ARG A 164 3.98 -10.88 0.29
N GLY A 165 2.81 -10.61 0.87
CA GLY A 165 2.60 -9.50 1.79
C GLY A 165 2.92 -8.15 1.15
N LEU A 166 2.53 -7.94 -0.11
CA LEU A 166 2.73 -6.67 -0.79
C LEU A 166 1.56 -5.74 -0.48
N PHE A 167 1.84 -4.63 0.19
CA PHE A 167 0.81 -3.78 0.77
C PHE A 167 1.07 -2.32 0.41
N HIS A 168 0.65 -1.98 -0.81
CA HIS A 168 0.63 -0.61 -1.30
C HIS A 168 -0.81 -0.13 -1.35
N TYR A 169 -1.04 1.06 -0.80
CA TYR A 169 -2.36 1.70 -0.77
C TYR A 169 -2.61 2.58 -1.99
N GLY A 170 -1.56 3.18 -2.56
CA GLY A 170 -1.65 3.99 -3.77
C GLY A 170 -1.89 3.13 -5.01
N ILE A 171 -2.72 3.63 -5.92
CA ILE A 171 -3.01 2.98 -7.19
C ILE A 171 -1.75 3.03 -8.08
N HIS A 172 -1.09 4.20 -8.14
CA HIS A 172 0.10 4.41 -8.97
C HIS A 172 1.39 3.82 -8.36
N ALA A 173 1.33 3.35 -7.11
CA ALA A 173 2.44 2.64 -6.47
C ALA A 173 2.85 1.36 -7.20
N TRP A 174 2.00 0.85 -8.09
CA TRP A 174 2.30 -0.31 -8.94
C TRP A 174 2.93 0.05 -10.28
N LEU A 175 3.21 1.33 -10.52
CA LEU A 175 3.82 1.83 -11.74
C LEU A 175 5.24 2.34 -11.49
N LEU A 176 6.12 2.04 -12.44
CA LEU A 176 7.46 2.59 -12.55
C LEU A 176 7.54 3.45 -13.81
N ASN A 177 7.96 4.70 -13.65
CA ASN A 177 8.03 5.67 -14.74
C ASN A 177 9.48 5.96 -15.10
N PHE A 178 9.92 5.53 -16.29
CA PHE A 178 11.23 5.87 -16.80
C PHE A 178 11.25 7.31 -17.31
N LYS A 179 12.34 8.03 -17.05
CA LYS A 179 12.51 9.41 -17.51
C LYS A 179 13.73 9.48 -18.42
N ARG A 180 13.52 10.15 -19.55
CA ARG A 180 14.53 10.36 -20.58
C ARG A 180 15.18 11.75 -20.44
N ASN A 181 16.40 11.86 -20.93
CA ASN A 181 17.06 13.16 -21.14
C ASN A 181 16.68 13.73 -22.52
N ASP A 182 17.20 14.92 -22.86
CA ASP A 182 16.95 15.58 -24.15
C ASP A 182 17.47 14.81 -25.37
N LYS A 183 18.34 13.81 -25.16
CA LYS A 183 18.88 12.93 -26.21
C LYS A 183 18.02 11.67 -26.40
N GLY A 184 16.98 11.49 -25.60
CA GLY A 184 16.12 10.30 -25.60
C GLY A 184 16.64 9.14 -24.75
N ASP A 185 17.78 9.28 -24.06
CA ASP A 185 18.33 8.20 -23.22
C ASP A 185 17.57 8.11 -21.90
N VAL A 186 17.24 6.88 -21.46
CA VAL A 186 16.68 6.63 -20.14
C VAL A 186 17.75 6.84 -19.06
N VAL A 187 17.55 7.85 -18.22
CA VAL A 187 18.52 8.31 -17.21
C VAL A 187 18.00 8.20 -15.77
N LYS A 188 16.68 8.12 -15.58
CA LYS A 188 16.07 8.03 -14.24
C LYS A 188 14.88 7.09 -14.26
N LEU A 189 14.56 6.59 -13.07
CA LEU A 189 13.34 5.86 -12.74
C LEU A 189 12.63 6.64 -11.63
N ALA A 190 11.33 6.89 -11.80
CA ALA A 190 10.48 7.53 -10.81
C ALA A 190 9.44 6.53 -10.28
N TRP A 191 9.26 6.49 -8.97
CA TRP A 191 8.29 5.62 -8.30
C TRP A 191 7.41 6.42 -7.33
N VAL A 192 6.10 6.44 -7.59
CA VAL A 192 5.12 7.15 -6.76
C VAL A 192 4.53 6.16 -5.76
N ILE A 193 5.14 6.03 -4.59
CA ILE A 193 4.69 5.08 -3.55
C ILE A 193 3.37 5.52 -2.91
N ASP A 194 3.21 6.84 -2.77
CA ASP A 194 2.06 7.49 -2.18
C ASP A 194 1.50 8.49 -3.19
N ASP A 195 0.23 8.33 -3.56
CA ASP A 195 -0.45 9.20 -4.51
C ASP A 195 -0.58 10.65 -3.99
N LEU A 196 -0.39 10.86 -2.68
CA LEU A 196 -0.32 12.19 -2.07
C LEU A 196 1.02 12.90 -2.31
N LEU A 197 2.05 12.18 -2.79
CA LEU A 197 3.37 12.69 -3.15
C LEU A 197 3.64 12.41 -4.64
N PRO A 198 2.96 13.13 -5.56
CA PRO A 198 2.92 12.82 -6.98
C PRO A 198 4.28 12.94 -7.68
N GLU A 199 5.23 13.68 -7.09
CA GLU A 199 6.61 13.75 -7.56
C GLU A 199 7.33 12.39 -7.50
N GLY A 200 6.93 11.53 -6.55
CA GLY A 200 7.54 10.25 -6.27
C GLY A 200 9.03 10.32 -5.89
N ASP A 201 9.60 9.15 -5.63
CA ASP A 201 11.03 9.00 -5.41
C ASP A 201 11.76 8.84 -6.75
N ILE A 202 12.92 9.50 -6.87
CA ILE A 202 13.74 9.50 -8.08
C ILE A 202 15.01 8.67 -7.89
N PHE A 203 15.24 7.75 -8.82
CA PHE A 203 16.39 6.84 -8.85
C PHE A 203 17.22 7.14 -10.09
N GLY A 204 18.47 7.54 -9.90
CA GLY A 204 19.40 7.82 -10.98
C GLY A 204 19.98 6.53 -11.56
N ARG A 205 20.07 6.45 -12.89
CA ARG A 205 20.76 5.34 -13.55
C ARG A 205 22.28 5.45 -13.32
N ILE A 206 22.91 4.32 -12.99
CA ILE A 206 24.37 4.19 -12.79
C ILE A 206 24.96 3.28 -13.86
#